data_AF-A0A2D7C7E4-F1
#
_entry.id   AF-A0A2D7C7E4-F1
#
_cell.length_a   1.000
_cell.length_b   1.000
_cell.length_c   1.000
_cell.angle_alpha   90.00
_cell.angle_beta   90.00
_cell.angle_gamma   90.00
#
_symmetry.space_group_name_H-M   'P 1'
#
loop_
_entity.id
_entity.type
_entity.pdbx_description
1 polymer ?
#
loop_
_entity_poly.entity_id
_entity_poly.type
_entity_poly.pdbx_seq_one_letter_code
_entity_poly.pdbx_strand_id
1 'polypeptide(L)'
;MERFITFIKNNETGEEFISMRKAMAGAHDNVMKQESLKYPLPRFTVHTTYTDIELRDILETLDRWTGTSVMKDLNRLENRLDAIPQLVHKLSS
;
A
#
# COMPACT_ATOMS: atom_id res chain seq x y z
N MET A 1 -4.43 15.66 -6.79
CA MET A 1 -4.29 15.44 -5.34
C MET A 1 -3.75 14.05 -5.16
N GLU A 2 -2.62 13.90 -4.48
CA GLU A 2 -1.88 12.64 -4.35
C GLU A 2 -2.21 11.95 -3.03
N ARG A 3 -2.05 10.62 -3.02
CA ARG A 3 -2.14 9.80 -1.80
C ARG A 3 -0.73 9.47 -1.36
N PHE A 4 -0.41 9.85 -0.14
CA PHE A 4 0.82 9.53 0.55
C PHE A 4 0.56 8.37 1.50
N ILE A 5 1.45 7.40 1.50
CA ILE A 5 1.40 6.14 2.23
C ILE A 5 2.64 6.10 3.12
N THR A 6 2.43 6.06 4.43
CA THR A 6 3.48 6.16 5.45
C THR A 6 3.52 4.89 6.28
N PHE A 7 4.72 4.31 6.41
CA PHE A 7 4.95 3.10 7.19
C PHE A 7 5.41 3.46 8.60
N ILE A 8 4.72 2.92 9.61
CA ILE A 8 4.90 3.30 11.01
C ILE A 8 5.02 2.05 11.86
N LYS A 9 5.93 2.09 12.83
CA LYS A 9 6.07 1.08 13.87
C LYS A 9 5.71 1.66 15.23
N ASN A 10 4.90 0.94 16.00
CA ASN A 10 4.75 1.16 17.42
C ASN A 10 5.94 0.49 18.14
N ASN A 11 6.76 1.29 18.81
CA ASN A 11 7.98 0.79 19.46
C ASN A 11 7.69 0.05 20.77
N GLU A 12 6.52 0.27 21.38
CA GLU A 12 6.11 -0.40 22.62
C GLU A 12 5.58 -1.81 22.34
N THR A 13 4.76 -1.96 21.30
CA THR A 13 4.12 -3.25 20.95
C THR A 13 4.89 -4.02 19.89
N GLY A 14 5.73 -3.34 19.11
CA GLY A 14 6.40 -3.89 17.93
C GLY A 14 5.51 -3.97 16.68
N GLU A 15 4.24 -3.60 16.76
CA GLU A 15 3.31 -3.65 15.64
C GLU A 15 3.63 -2.61 14.57
N GLU A 16 3.47 -3.02 13.32
CA GLU A 16 3.66 -2.16 12.15
C GLU A 16 2.32 -1.92 11.45
N PHE A 17 2.09 -0.68 11.03
CA PHE A 17 0.87 -0.28 10.34
C PHE A 17 1.14 0.84 9.34
N ILE A 18 0.14 1.07 8.48
CA ILE A 18 0.20 2.07 7.41
C ILE A 18 -0.76 3.21 7.73
N SER A 19 -0.27 4.45 7.59
CA SER A 19 -1.07 5.67 7.61
C SER A 19 -1.19 6.21 6.19
N MET A 20 -2.36 6.75 5.83
CA MET A 20 -2.60 7.33 4.52
C MET A 20 -3.08 8.77 4.64
N ARG A 21 -2.51 9.65 3.82
CA ARG A 21 -2.89 11.06 3.76
C ARG A 21 -3.05 11.53 2.33
N LYS A 22 -4.05 12.37 2.06
CA LYS A 22 -4.18 13.05 0.77
C LYS A 22 -3.60 14.46 0.87
N ALA A 23 -2.76 14.85 -0.07
CA ALA A 23 -2.18 16.20 -0.13
C ALA A 23 -1.93 16.65 -1.58
N MET A 24 -1.49 17.89 -1.77
CA MET A 24 -1.08 18.38 -3.09
C MET A 24 0.20 17.67 -3.56
N ALA A 25 0.42 17.67 -4.88
CA ALA A 25 1.63 17.11 -5.44
C ALA A 25 2.86 17.85 -4.92
N GLY A 26 3.94 17.11 -4.63
CA GLY A 26 5.18 17.66 -4.07
C GLY A 26 5.12 18.03 -2.58
N ALA A 27 4.07 17.61 -1.86
CA ALA A 27 3.91 17.92 -0.43
C ALA A 27 4.64 16.96 0.53
N HIS A 28 5.62 16.16 0.07
CA HIS A 28 6.32 15.13 0.86
C HIS A 28 6.81 15.65 2.21
N ASP A 29 7.57 16.74 2.23
CA ASP A 29 8.15 17.27 3.47
C ASP A 29 7.07 17.65 4.49
N ASN A 30 5.99 18.25 4.02
CA ASN A 30 4.87 18.62 4.88
C ASN A 30 4.13 17.38 5.38
N VAL A 31 3.93 16.37 4.55
CA VAL A 31 3.32 15.10 4.96
C VAL A 31 4.19 14.40 6.00
N MET A 32 5.50 14.26 5.74
CA MET A 32 6.45 13.69 6.70
C MET A 32 6.40 14.42 8.04
N LYS A 33 6.45 15.76 8.03
CA LYS A 33 6.33 16.57 9.24
C LYS A 33 5.02 16.31 9.98
N GLN A 34 3.90 16.23 9.26
CA GLN A 34 2.59 15.96 9.88
C GLN A 34 2.51 14.54 10.47
N GLU A 35 3.08 13.54 9.80
CA GLU A 35 3.09 12.17 10.32
C GLU A 35 4.02 12.04 11.53
N SER A 36 5.18 12.71 11.54
CA SER A 36 6.06 12.76 12.72
C SER A 36 5.43 13.47 13.93
N LEU A 37 4.59 14.48 13.71
CA LEU A 37 3.81 15.12 14.79
C LEU A 37 2.70 14.21 15.31
N LYS A 38 2.05 13.46 14.42
CA LYS A 38 0.97 12.52 14.78
C LYS A 38 1.50 11.28 15.50
N TYR A 39 2.67 10.80 15.10
CA TYR A 39 3.32 9.59 15.61
C TYR A 39 4.74 9.93 16.12
N PRO A 40 4.83 10.60 17.28
CA PRO A 40 6.11 11.07 17.80
C PRO A 40 6.93 9.95 18.44
N LEU A 41 8.25 10.13 18.40
CA LEU A 41 9.19 9.38 19.23
C LEU A 41 9.00 9.71 20.72
N PRO A 42 9.34 8.80 21.65
CA PRO A 42 9.93 7.47 21.40
C PRO A 42 8.88 6.39 21.10
N ARG A 43 7.59 6.72 21.14
CA ARG A 43 6.51 5.73 21.06
C ARG A 43 6.34 5.13 19.67
N PHE A 44 6.50 5.95 18.63
CA PHE A 44 6.37 5.51 17.26
C PHE A 44 7.61 5.86 16.44
N THR A 45 7.92 5.02 15.46
CA THR A 45 8.92 5.28 14.44
C THR A 45 8.22 5.41 13.09
N VAL A 46 8.34 6.59 12.47
CA VAL A 46 7.94 6.80 11.07
C VAL A 46 9.11 6.39 10.19
N HIS A 47 8.96 5.33 9.41
CA HIS A 47 10.06 4.79 8.59
C HIS A 47 10.24 5.57 7.30
N THR A 48 9.18 5.66 6.50
CA THR A 48 9.22 6.27 5.18
C THR A 48 7.82 6.64 4.71
N THR A 49 7.73 7.58 3.78
CA THR A 49 6.50 7.96 3.08
C THR A 49 6.74 7.91 1.58
N TYR A 50 5.84 7.25 0.87
CA TYR A 50 5.79 7.25 -0.59
C TYR A 50 4.46 7.79 -1.07
N THR A 51 4.40 8.33 -2.27
CA THR A 51 3.15 8.44 -3.01
C THR A 51 2.69 7.06 -3.49
N ASP A 52 1.39 6.92 -3.75
CA ASP A 52 0.83 5.70 -4.37
C ASP A 52 1.51 5.37 -5.71
N ILE A 53 1.93 6.39 -6.47
CA ILE A 53 2.65 6.21 -7.74
C ILE A 53 4.05 5.65 -7.49
N GLU A 54 4.85 6.28 -6.63
CA GLU A 54 6.19 5.80 -6.27
C GLU A 54 6.15 4.36 -5.74
N LEU A 55 5.17 4.05 -4.88
CA LEU A 55 5.06 2.72 -4.31
C LEU A 55 4.73 1.67 -5.39
N ARG A 56 3.88 1.99 -6.35
CA ARG A 56 3.59 1.11 -7.49
C ARG A 56 4.82 0.89 -8.36
N ASP A 57 5.56 1.95 -8.68
CA ASP A 57 6.77 1.86 -9.51
C ASP A 57 7.84 1.00 -8.83
N ILE A 58 8.00 1.14 -7.51
CA ILE A 58 8.90 0.29 -6.70
C ILE A 58 8.45 -1.17 -6.76
N LEU A 59 7.16 -1.44 -6.54
CA LEU A 59 6.63 -2.81 -6.56
C LEU A 59 6.76 -3.46 -7.94
N GLU A 60 6.49 -2.72 -9.02
CA GLU A 60 6.68 -3.22 -10.39
C GLU A 60 8.17 -3.51 -10.69
N THR A 61 9.06 -2.64 -10.22
CA THR A 61 10.50 -2.86 -10.34
C THR A 61 10.93 -4.12 -9.59
N LEU A 62 10.45 -4.31 -8.35
CA LEU A 62 10.74 -5.51 -7.57
C LEU A 62 10.20 -6.77 -8.22
N ASP A 63 8.97 -6.75 -8.75
CA ASP A 63 8.35 -7.88 -9.48
C ASP A 63 9.22 -8.27 -10.70
N ARG A 64 9.66 -7.27 -11.48
CA ARG A 64 10.54 -7.47 -12.64
C ARG A 64 11.89 -8.08 -12.27
N TRP A 65 12.51 -7.63 -11.18
CA TRP A 65 13.86 -8.05 -10.78
C TRP A 65 13.88 -9.40 -10.07
N THR A 66 12.89 -9.67 -9.23
CA THR A 66 12.84 -10.89 -8.43
C THR A 66 12.19 -12.06 -9.18
N GLY A 67 11.50 -11.78 -10.31
CA GLY A 67 10.69 -12.78 -11.00
C GLY A 67 9.51 -13.28 -10.16
N THR A 68 9.28 -12.66 -8.99
CA THR A 68 8.17 -12.96 -8.10
C THR A 68 6.94 -12.34 -8.72
N SER A 69 6.04 -13.18 -9.21
CA SER A 69 4.88 -12.82 -10.00
C SER A 69 3.72 -12.27 -9.14
N VAL A 70 4.01 -11.33 -8.24
CA VAL A 70 3.02 -10.78 -7.31
C VAL A 70 1.88 -10.10 -8.09
N MET A 71 2.18 -9.46 -9.22
CA MET A 71 1.15 -8.90 -10.10
C MET A 71 0.35 -9.94 -10.90
N LYS A 72 0.93 -11.07 -11.34
CA LYS A 72 0.09 -12.10 -12.02
C LYS A 72 -0.82 -12.81 -11.04
N ASP A 73 -0.45 -12.92 -9.76
CA ASP A 73 -1.33 -13.50 -8.75
C ASP A 73 -2.52 -12.57 -8.42
N LEU A 74 -2.31 -11.25 -8.39
CA LEU A 74 -3.38 -10.25 -8.32
C LEU A 74 -4.33 -10.32 -9.53
N ASN A 75 -3.79 -10.30 -10.75
CA ASN A 75 -4.59 -10.44 -11.97
C ASN A 75 -5.31 -11.80 -12.05
N ARG A 76 -4.71 -12.87 -11.52
CA ARG A 76 -5.33 -14.21 -11.46
C ARG A 76 -6.45 -14.26 -10.42
N LEU A 77 -6.34 -13.52 -9.32
CA LEU A 77 -7.41 -13.40 -8.32
C LEU A 77 -8.59 -12.57 -8.85
N GLU A 78 -8.34 -11.45 -9.53
CA GLU A 78 -9.40 -10.65 -10.17
C GLU A 78 -10.16 -11.46 -11.24
N ASN A 79 -9.45 -12.16 -12.13
CA ASN A 79 -10.08 -13.04 -13.13
C ASN A 79 -10.89 -14.19 -12.50
N ARG A 80 -10.50 -14.67 -11.31
CA ARG A 80 -11.25 -15.71 -10.58
C ARG A 80 -12.51 -15.14 -9.93
N LEU A 81 -12.50 -13.90 -9.46
CA LEU A 81 -13.68 -13.23 -8.90
C LEU A 81 -14.76 -13.01 -9.97
N ASP A 82 -14.36 -12.60 -11.19
CA ASP A 82 -15.28 -12.42 -12.32
C ASP A 82 -15.87 -13.75 -12.85
N ALA A 83 -15.18 -14.88 -12.61
CA ALA A 83 -15.66 -16.20 -12.99
C ALA A 83 -16.70 -16.79 -12.01
N ILE A 84 -16.79 -16.28 -10.77
CA ILE A 84 -17.71 -16.80 -9.75
C ILE A 84 -19.19 -16.64 -10.16
N PRO A 85 -19.65 -15.48 -10.66
CA PRO A 85 -21.04 -15.32 -11.12
C PRO A 85 -21.42 -16.29 -12.24
N GLN A 86 -20.50 -16.60 -13.17
CA GLN A 86 -20.75 -17.51 -14.29
C GLN A 86 -20.88 -18.98 -13.84
N LEU A 87 -20.16 -19.38 -12.80
CA LEU A 87 -20.27 -20.71 -12.18
C LEU A 87 -21.59 -20.88 -11.43
N VAL A 88 -22.05 -19.85 -10.72
CA VAL A 88 -23.35 -19.87 -10.03
C VAL A 88 -24.50 -20.01 -11.03
N HIS A 89 -24.43 -19.32 -12.18
CA HIS A 89 -25.47 -19.39 -13.20
C HIS A 89 -25.60 -20.78 -13.84
N LYS A 90 -24.48 -21.52 -13.99
CA LYS A 90 -24.48 -22.90 -14.51
C LYS A 90 -25.01 -23.93 -13.52
N LEU A 91 -24.90 -23.68 -12.21
CA LEU A 91 -25.41 -24.56 -11.16
C LEU A 91 -26.88 -24.29 -10.83
N SER A 92 -27.42 -23.15 -11.30
CA SER A 92 -28.82 -22.74 -11.12
C SER A 92 -29.71 -23.09 -12.32
N SER A 93 -29.15 -23.78 -13.33
CA SER A 93 -29.83 -24.27 -14.54
C SER A 93 -29.89 -25.79 -14.50
#